data_AF-A0A6D2XNI2-F1
#
_entry.id   AF-A0A6D2XNI2-F1
#
_cell.length_a   1.000
_cell.length_b   1.000
_cell.length_c   1.000
_cell.angle_alpha   90.00
_cell.angle_beta   90.00
_cell.angle_gamma   90.00
#
_symmetry.space_group_name_H-M   'P 1'
#
loop_
_entity.id
_entity.type
_entity.pdbx_description
1 polymer ?
#
loop_
_entity_poly.entity_id
_entity_poly.type
_entity_poly.pdbx_seq_one_letter_code
_entity_poly.pdbx_strand_id
1 'polypeptide(L)'
;MEAKTLGIVTPRKPVLSVSARKIKDNAADWHNLILKWETLNDAGFTTANNIANLKISLLNKDKIELDSSSPSSKENEEKVCLEYNEELEKLCEELQATLDGLMRFRISSWRCTGRSCS
;
A
#
# COMPACT_ATOMS: atom_id res chain seq x y z
N MET A 1 49.99 37.18 -21.08
CA MET A 1 48.56 37.30 -21.46
C MET A 1 47.77 36.58 -20.39
N GLU A 2 47.06 37.32 -19.54
CA GLU A 2 46.32 36.78 -18.39
C GLU A 2 44.91 36.38 -18.85
N ALA A 3 44.56 35.10 -18.67
CA ALA A 3 43.25 34.56 -19.00
C ALA A 3 42.25 34.91 -17.89
N LYS A 4 41.27 35.76 -18.20
CA LYS A 4 40.14 36.05 -17.30
C LYS A 4 39.21 34.84 -17.25
N THR A 5 39.22 34.14 -16.13
CA THR A 5 38.27 33.10 -15.74
C THR A 5 36.87 33.70 -15.60
N LEU A 6 35.95 33.29 -16.48
CA LEU A 6 34.53 33.60 -16.38
C LEU A 6 33.96 32.85 -15.19
N GLY A 7 33.63 33.58 -14.12
CA GLY A 7 32.93 33.04 -12.98
C GLY A 7 31.61 32.41 -13.41
N ILE A 8 31.44 31.12 -13.11
CA ILE A 8 30.18 30.40 -13.27
C ILE A 8 29.17 31.02 -12.31
N VAL A 9 28.40 31.97 -12.80
CA VAL A 9 27.20 32.47 -12.11
C VAL A 9 26.18 31.35 -12.21
N THR A 10 26.01 30.60 -11.12
CA THR A 10 24.89 29.65 -10.99
C THR A 10 23.59 30.43 -11.22
N PRO A 11 22.73 30.04 -12.18
CA PRO A 11 21.48 30.75 -12.42
C PRO A 11 20.67 30.75 -11.12
N ARG A 12 20.48 31.93 -10.51
CA ARG A 12 19.59 32.07 -9.36
C ARG A 12 18.20 31.67 -9.82
N LYS A 13 17.62 30.63 -9.21
CA LYS A 13 16.27 30.15 -9.54
C LYS A 13 15.32 31.35 -9.57
N PRO A 14 14.67 31.66 -10.71
CA PRO A 14 13.74 32.77 -10.78
C PRO A 14 12.61 32.54 -9.77
N VAL A 15 12.26 33.58 -9.01
CA VAL A 15 11.14 33.52 -8.07
C VAL A 15 9.87 33.33 -8.91
N LEU A 16 9.32 32.11 -8.87
CA LEU A 16 8.11 31.79 -9.59
C LEU A 16 6.98 32.72 -9.16
N SER A 17 6.20 33.18 -10.14
CA SER A 17 4.93 33.84 -9.88
C SER A 17 4.04 32.96 -8.98
N VAL A 18 3.13 33.59 -8.24
CA VAL A 18 2.22 32.87 -7.32
C VAL A 18 1.43 31.80 -8.06
N SER A 19 1.00 32.06 -9.31
CA SER A 19 0.29 31.10 -10.15
C SER A 19 1.16 29.92 -10.58
N ALA A 20 2.40 30.15 -11.00
CA ALA A 20 3.33 29.07 -11.37
C ALA A 20 3.69 28.18 -10.17
N ARG A 21 3.78 28.76 -8.97
CA ARG A 21 3.99 27.99 -7.73
C ARG A 21 2.80 27.09 -7.42
N LYS A 22 1.57 27.61 -7.47
CA LYS A 22 0.34 26.82 -7.27
C LYS A 22 0.25 25.61 -8.21
N ILE A 23 0.55 25.80 -9.49
CA ILE A 23 0.51 24.70 -10.48
C ILE A 23 1.52 23.60 -10.12
N LYS A 24 2.75 24.00 -9.76
CA LYS A 24 3.79 23.06 -9.33
C LYS A 24 3.41 22.32 -8.05
N ASP A 25 2.84 23.01 -7.08
CA ASP A 25 2.41 22.40 -5.81
C ASP A 25 1.24 21.42 -6.04
N ASN A 26 0.27 21.77 -6.90
CA ASN A 26 -0.80 20.86 -7.30
C ASN A 26 -0.27 19.60 -8.01
N ALA A 27 0.72 19.74 -8.90
CA ALA A 27 1.34 18.60 -9.55
C ALA A 27 2.05 17.67 -8.55
N ALA A 28 2.73 18.25 -7.56
CA ALA A 28 3.34 17.48 -6.47
C ALA A 28 2.29 16.77 -5.61
N ASP A 29 1.17 17.43 -5.30
CA ASP A 29 0.06 16.81 -4.56
C ASP A 29 -0.54 15.61 -5.32
N TRP A 30 -0.74 15.74 -6.64
CA TRP A 30 -1.20 14.64 -7.48
C TRP A 30 -0.22 13.48 -7.50
N HIS A 31 1.08 13.76 -7.63
CA HIS A 31 2.11 12.74 -7.59
C HIS A 31 2.10 11.98 -6.24
N ASN A 32 2.04 12.71 -5.13
CA ASN A 32 1.98 12.14 -3.79
C ASN A 32 0.70 11.31 -3.58
N LEU A 33 -0.42 11.74 -4.17
CA LEU A 33 -1.66 10.98 -4.16
C LEU A 33 -1.51 9.66 -4.93
N ILE A 34 -1.01 9.70 -6.16
CA ILE A 34 -0.82 8.49 -6.98
C ILE A 34 0.09 7.49 -6.27
N LEU A 35 1.21 7.95 -5.70
CA LEU A 35 2.11 7.08 -4.93
C LEU A 35 1.43 6.41 -3.73
N LYS A 36 0.58 7.16 -3.00
CA LYS A 36 -0.21 6.58 -1.88
C LYS A 36 -1.22 5.55 -2.37
N TRP A 37 -1.87 5.81 -3.50
CA TRP A 37 -2.81 4.88 -4.12
C TRP A 37 -2.12 3.58 -4.54
N GLU A 38 -0.98 3.66 -5.21
CA GLU A 38 -0.17 2.49 -5.59
C GLU A 38 0.24 1.69 -4.36
N THR A 39 0.78 2.35 -3.33
CA THR A 39 1.20 1.69 -2.07
C THR A 39 0.03 0.95 -1.40
N LEU A 40 -1.15 1.58 -1.33
CA LEU A 40 -2.34 0.95 -0.74
C LEU A 40 -2.81 -0.25 -1.56
N ASN A 41 -2.77 -0.18 -2.89
CA ASN A 41 -3.13 -1.32 -3.74
C ASN A 41 -2.16 -2.47 -3.59
N ASP A 42 -0.86 -2.21 -3.59
CA ASP A 42 0.16 -3.25 -3.44
C ASP A 42 0.02 -3.96 -2.08
N ALA A 43 -0.23 -3.20 -1.02
CA ALA A 43 -0.53 -3.75 0.30
C ALA A 43 -1.79 -4.63 0.27
N GLY A 44 -2.90 -4.11 -0.29
CA GLY A 44 -4.16 -4.84 -0.39
C GLY A 44 -4.06 -6.13 -1.20
N PHE A 45 -3.38 -6.10 -2.34
CA PHE A 45 -3.14 -7.30 -3.16
C PHE A 45 -2.27 -8.31 -2.42
N THR A 46 -1.23 -7.85 -1.71
CA THR A 46 -0.37 -8.74 -0.91
C THR A 46 -1.16 -9.43 0.19
N THR A 47 -1.96 -8.68 0.98
CA THR A 47 -2.79 -9.24 2.05
C THR A 47 -3.84 -10.20 1.50
N ALA A 48 -4.51 -9.87 0.39
CA ALA A 48 -5.47 -10.76 -0.26
C ALA A 48 -4.83 -12.06 -0.77
N ASN A 49 -3.62 -11.98 -1.33
CA ASN A 49 -2.86 -13.15 -1.75
C ASN A 49 -2.46 -14.03 -0.57
N ASN A 50 -2.06 -13.43 0.56
CA ASN A 50 -1.75 -14.16 1.79
C ASN A 50 -2.98 -14.91 2.32
N ILE A 51 -4.17 -14.28 2.33
CA ILE A 51 -5.43 -14.93 2.71
C ILE A 51 -5.72 -16.13 1.79
N ALA A 52 -5.55 -15.97 0.47
CA ALA A 52 -5.74 -17.06 -0.48
C ALA A 52 -4.77 -18.22 -0.23
N ASN A 53 -3.48 -17.92 -0.01
CA ASN A 53 -2.45 -18.92 0.28
C ASN A 53 -2.69 -19.64 1.61
N LEU A 54 -3.15 -18.92 2.63
CA LEU A 54 -3.50 -19.46 3.94
C LEU A 54 -4.66 -20.46 3.80
N LYS A 55 -5.70 -20.12 3.02
CA LYS A 55 -6.81 -21.04 2.71
C LYS A 55 -6.37 -22.27 1.90
N ILE A 56 -5.50 -22.09 0.89
CA ILE A 56 -4.94 -23.21 0.12
C ILE A 56 -4.14 -24.16 1.02
N SER A 57 -3.36 -23.61 1.96
CA SER A 57 -2.55 -24.39 2.88
C SER A 57 -3.40 -25.22 3.84
N LEU A 58 -4.51 -24.66 4.33
CA LEU A 58 -5.49 -25.40 5.15
C LEU A 58 -6.10 -26.57 4.37
N LEU A 59 -6.60 -26.32 3.16
CA LEU A 59 -7.19 -27.36 2.32
C LEU A 59 -6.21 -28.48 1.97
N ASN A 60 -4.92 -28.15 1.77
CA ASN A 60 -3.88 -29.14 1.52
C ASN A 60 -3.54 -29.97 2.75
N LYS A 61 -3.59 -29.39 3.96
CA LYS A 61 -3.41 -30.13 5.23
C LYS A 61 -4.55 -31.13 5.46
N ASP A 62 -5.79 -30.69 5.28
CA ASP A 62 -6.98 -31.55 5.45
C ASP A 62 -6.94 -32.78 4.53
N LYS A 63 -6.43 -32.61 3.31
CA LYS A 63 -6.28 -33.72 2.35
C LYS A 63 -5.24 -34.75 2.80
N ILE A 64 -4.15 -34.32 3.44
CA ILE A 64 -3.06 -35.21 3.87
C ILE A 64 -3.45 -35.98 5.15
N GLU A 65 -4.14 -35.33 6.10
CA GLU A 65 -4.58 -35.97 7.35
C GLU A 65 -5.68 -37.02 7.13
N LEU A 66 -6.57 -36.79 6.15
CA LEU A 66 -7.62 -37.75 5.78
C LEU A 66 -7.05 -39.09 5.27
N ASP A 67 -5.87 -39.08 4.65
CA ASP A 67 -5.16 -40.28 4.17
C ASP A 67 -4.36 -41.00 5.29
N SER A 68 -4.16 -40.37 6.46
CA SER A 68 -3.35 -40.90 7.57
C SER A 68 -4.15 -40.99 8.89
N SER A 69 -5.18 -41.84 8.93
CA SER A 69 -6.00 -42.00 10.15
C SER A 69 -5.22 -42.66 11.31
N SER A 70 -4.80 -41.87 12.30
CA SER A 70 -4.30 -42.36 13.60
C SER A 70 -4.86 -41.51 14.75
N PRO A 71 -5.19 -42.08 15.94
CA PRO A 71 -6.02 -41.41 16.96
C PRO A 71 -5.34 -40.25 17.71
N SER A 72 -4.04 -40.01 17.47
CA SER A 72 -3.23 -39.03 18.20
C SER A 72 -3.33 -37.59 17.63
N SER A 73 -4.09 -37.35 16.56
CA SER A 73 -4.07 -36.10 15.79
C SER A 73 -4.94 -34.96 16.37
N LYS A 74 -5.98 -35.28 17.15
CA LYS A 74 -7.05 -34.34 17.52
C LYS A 74 -6.61 -33.12 18.34
N GLU A 75 -5.63 -33.29 19.24
CA GLU A 75 -5.14 -32.19 20.10
C GLU A 75 -4.22 -31.22 19.33
N ASN A 76 -3.60 -31.70 18.24
CA ASN A 76 -2.74 -30.91 17.36
C ASN A 76 -3.58 -30.14 16.33
N GLU A 77 -4.64 -30.75 15.81
CA GLU A 77 -5.62 -30.14 14.90
C GLU A 77 -6.29 -28.90 15.53
N GLU A 78 -6.67 -28.95 16.81
CA GLU A 78 -7.31 -27.84 17.51
C GLU A 78 -6.39 -26.61 17.64
N LYS A 79 -5.10 -26.82 17.95
CA LYS A 79 -4.11 -25.74 18.01
C LYS A 79 -3.86 -25.11 16.63
N VAL A 80 -3.73 -25.92 15.59
CA VAL A 80 -3.52 -25.44 14.21
C VAL A 80 -4.73 -24.63 13.72
N CYS A 81 -5.94 -25.03 14.10
CA CYS A 81 -7.16 -24.30 13.78
C CYS A 81 -7.23 -22.94 14.49
N LEU A 82 -6.84 -22.87 15.77
CA LEU A 82 -6.77 -21.60 16.51
C LEU A 82 -5.74 -20.64 15.91
N GLU A 83 -4.51 -21.12 15.64
CA GLU A 83 -3.47 -20.31 15.00
C GLU A 83 -3.89 -19.81 13.61
N TYR A 84 -4.55 -20.67 12.80
CA TYR A 84 -5.11 -20.28 11.50
C TYR A 84 -6.14 -19.15 11.63
N ASN A 85 -7.05 -19.26 12.61
CA ASN A 85 -8.09 -18.25 12.81
C ASN A 85 -7.49 -16.91 13.27
N GLU A 86 -6.51 -16.93 14.16
CA GLU A 86 -5.80 -15.72 14.61
C GLU A 86 -5.04 -15.04 13.45
N GLU A 87 -4.33 -15.80 12.61
CA GLU A 87 -3.62 -15.27 11.45
C GLU A 87 -4.59 -14.71 10.40
N LEU A 88 -5.70 -15.43 10.16
CA LEU A 88 -6.74 -14.98 9.22
C LEU A 88 -7.41 -13.69 9.71
N GLU A 89 -7.72 -13.58 11.00
CA GLU A 89 -8.33 -12.39 11.58
C GLU A 89 -7.42 -11.17 11.43
N LYS A 90 -6.12 -11.32 11.75
CA LYS A 90 -5.12 -10.27 11.53
C LYS A 90 -5.05 -9.83 10.06
N LEU A 91 -5.03 -10.79 9.11
CA LEU A 91 -5.02 -10.45 7.68
C LEU A 91 -6.31 -9.74 7.24
N CYS A 92 -7.46 -10.12 7.80
CA CYS A 92 -8.72 -9.43 7.55
C CYS A 92 -8.70 -7.99 8.08
N GLU A 93 -8.16 -7.77 9.28
CA GLU A 93 -7.99 -6.42 9.85
C GLU A 93 -7.05 -5.55 9.00
N GLU A 94 -5.92 -6.10 8.55
CA GLU A 94 -4.98 -5.41 7.65
C GLU A 94 -5.63 -5.04 6.31
N LEU A 95 -6.43 -5.95 5.74
CA LEU A 95 -7.17 -5.70 4.51
C LEU A 95 -8.23 -4.61 4.71
N GLN A 96 -8.95 -4.64 5.83
CA GLN A 96 -9.92 -3.62 6.19
C GLN A 96 -9.26 -2.24 6.36
N ALA A 97 -8.14 -2.16 7.05
CA ALA A 97 -7.38 -0.92 7.21
C ALA A 97 -6.92 -0.35 5.85
N THR A 98 -6.55 -1.22 4.92
CA THR A 98 -6.18 -0.84 3.55
C THR A 98 -7.38 -0.26 2.79
N LEU A 99 -8.55 -0.90 2.88
CA LEU A 99 -9.80 -0.41 2.27
C LEU A 99 -10.21 0.95 2.83
N ASP A 100 -10.11 1.15 4.15
CA ASP A 100 -10.36 2.43 4.79
C ASP A 100 -9.40 3.52 4.28
N GLY A 101 -8.12 3.15 4.07
CA GLY A 101 -7.13 3.99 3.43
C GLY A 101 -7.54 4.43 2.02
N LEU A 102 -8.03 3.50 1.20
CA LEU A 102 -8.52 3.77 -0.16
C LEU A 102 -9.77 4.66 -0.16
N MET A 103 -10.69 4.49 0.80
CA MET A 103 -11.85 5.39 0.96
C MET A 103 -11.41 6.81 1.32
N ARG A 104 -10.42 6.98 2.20
CA ARG A 104 -9.84 8.29 2.53
C ARG A 104 -9.08 8.90 1.36
N PHE A 105 -8.41 8.08 0.56
CA PHE A 105 -7.75 8.52 -0.67
C PHE A 105 -8.75 9.15 -1.65
N ARG A 106 -9.89 8.50 -1.87
CA ARG A 106 -10.96 9.02 -2.73
C ARG A 106 -11.31 10.46 -2.34
N ILE A 107 -11.60 10.71 -1.06
CA ILE A 107 -11.94 12.04 -0.55
C ILE A 107 -10.81 13.06 -0.81
N SER A 108 -9.56 12.66 -0.63
CA SER A 108 -8.40 13.52 -0.82
C SER A 108 -8.21 13.92 -2.29
N SER A 109 -8.40 12.97 -3.21
CA SER A 109 -8.37 13.20 -4.66
C SER A 109 -9.40 14.25 -5.11
N TRP A 110 -10.64 14.18 -4.61
CA TRP A 110 -11.67 15.20 -4.87
C TRP A 110 -11.31 16.60 -4.37
N ARG A 111 -10.53 16.71 -3.29
CA ARG A 111 -10.08 18.02 -2.78
C ARG A 111 -8.98 18.64 -3.65
N CYS A 112 -8.13 17.82 -4.26
CA CYS A 112 -7.08 18.29 -5.18
C CYS A 112 -7.67 18.71 -6.55
N THR A 113 -8.71 18.02 -7.04
CA THR A 113 -9.46 18.49 -8.22
C THR A 113 -10.19 19.81 -7.93
N GLY A 114 -10.89 19.92 -6.79
CA GLY A 114 -11.60 21.14 -6.41
C GLY A 114 -10.70 22.38 -6.24
N ARG A 115 -9.52 22.22 -5.64
CA ARG A 115 -8.52 23.29 -5.50
C ARG A 115 -7.89 23.72 -6.83
N SER A 116 -7.86 22.84 -7.83
CA SER A 116 -7.29 23.17 -9.14
C SER A 116 -8.23 24.05 -9.97
N CYS A 117 -9.52 24.11 -9.64
CA CYS A 117 -10.52 24.93 -10.33
C CYS A 117 -10.78 26.31 -9.70
N SER A 118 -10.12 26.65 -8.58
CA SER A 118 -10.27 27.94 -7.85
C SER A 118 -9.00 28.79 -7.92
#